data_AF-A0A160I0N2-F1
#
_entry.id   AF-A0A160I0N2-F1
#
_cell.length_a   1.000
_cell.length_b   1.000
_cell.length_c   1.000
_cell.angle_alpha   90.00
_cell.angle_beta   90.00
_cell.angle_gamma   90.00
#
_symmetry.space_group_name_H-M   'P 1'
#
loop_
_entity.id
_entity.type
_entity.pdbx_description
1 polymer ?
#
loop_
_entity_poly.entity_id
_entity_poly.type
_entity_poly.pdbx_seq_one_letter_code
_entity_poly.pdbx_strand_id
1 'polypeptide(L)'
;MIRTLVAATAVLSLSAAVAQAQTPAPAAPQGGPADVGLLPGAELSPDCGGLNNLTGRAWCVTAQLGQIGALADAYIADLETKNWLAAGGDDNRVVFIKRREAGGCDGMQMVAFYDTTKTAVAELPGYLGFATIPGDVCAASAAATPPAAAGSPQQ
;
A
#
# COMPACT_ATOMS: atom_id res chain seq x y z
N MET A 1 -64.61 43.89 30.07
CA MET A 1 -63.26 43.68 29.51
C MET A 1 -63.09 42.18 29.31
N ILE A 2 -63.30 41.70 28.08
CA ILE A 2 -63.39 40.28 27.74
C ILE A 2 -62.07 39.81 27.12
N ARG A 3 -61.60 38.68 27.65
CA ARG A 3 -60.46 37.85 27.24
C ARG A 3 -60.64 37.32 25.81
N THR A 4 -59.59 37.34 25.00
CA THR A 4 -59.37 36.28 23.99
C THR A 4 -57.87 36.08 23.77
N LEU A 5 -57.36 34.91 24.14
CA LEU A 5 -56.07 34.38 23.69
C LEU A 5 -56.31 33.57 22.41
N VAL A 6 -55.46 33.75 21.40
CA VAL A 6 -55.38 32.85 20.25
C VAL A 6 -53.99 32.21 20.25
N ALA A 7 -53.98 30.90 20.46
CA ALA A 7 -52.81 30.04 20.36
C ALA A 7 -52.55 29.68 18.89
N ALA A 8 -51.28 29.71 18.48
CA ALA A 8 -50.84 29.15 17.20
C ALA A 8 -49.96 27.92 17.48
N THR A 9 -50.39 26.81 16.92
CA THR A 9 -49.93 25.43 17.05
C THR A 9 -48.56 25.20 16.39
N ALA A 10 -47.59 24.69 17.16
CA ALA A 10 -46.36 24.13 16.63
C ALA A 10 -46.60 22.66 16.24
N VAL A 11 -46.50 22.34 14.96
CA VAL A 11 -46.58 20.97 14.44
C VAL A 11 -45.20 20.32 14.61
N LEU A 12 -45.05 19.46 15.62
CA LEU A 12 -43.86 18.58 15.72
C LEU A 12 -44.01 17.43 14.73
N SER A 13 -43.24 17.47 13.66
CA SER A 13 -43.10 16.33 12.74
C SER A 13 -42.11 15.32 13.33
N LEU A 14 -42.60 14.22 13.91
CA LEU A 14 -41.77 13.09 14.30
C LEU A 14 -41.32 12.34 13.03
N SER A 15 -40.06 12.52 12.64
CA SER A 15 -39.44 11.71 11.61
C SER A 15 -38.94 10.40 12.23
N ALA A 16 -39.54 9.28 11.85
CA ALA A 16 -39.08 7.95 12.22
C ALA A 16 -37.70 7.69 11.59
N ALA A 17 -36.68 7.51 12.41
CA ALA A 17 -35.36 7.08 11.97
C ALA A 17 -35.45 5.61 11.55
N VAL A 18 -35.41 5.35 10.24
CA VAL A 18 -35.18 4.01 9.70
C VAL A 18 -33.73 3.64 10.00
N ALA A 19 -33.53 2.68 10.91
CA ALA A 19 -32.24 2.04 11.12
C ALA A 19 -31.89 1.26 9.84
N GLN A 20 -31.05 1.85 8.99
CA GLN A 20 -30.47 1.15 7.86
C GLN A 20 -29.54 0.08 8.41
N ALA A 21 -29.99 -1.18 8.35
CA ALA A 21 -29.12 -2.33 8.53
C ALA A 21 -28.00 -2.23 7.49
N GLN A 22 -26.78 -1.94 7.95
CA GLN A 22 -25.60 -1.92 7.13
C GLN A 22 -25.31 -3.36 6.71
N THR A 23 -25.72 -3.73 5.50
CA THR A 23 -25.18 -4.91 4.82
C THR A 23 -23.66 -4.81 4.89
N PRO A 24 -22.95 -5.85 5.40
CA PRO A 24 -21.49 -5.87 5.36
C PRO A 24 -21.05 -5.62 3.91
N ALA A 25 -20.22 -4.60 3.72
CA ALA A 25 -19.61 -4.38 2.42
C ALA A 25 -18.88 -5.68 2.02
N PRO A 26 -18.88 -6.06 0.72
CA PRO A 26 -18.08 -7.19 0.25
C PRO A 26 -16.66 -7.04 0.78
N ALA A 27 -16.10 -8.10 1.37
CA ALA A 27 -14.71 -8.12 1.78
C ALA A 27 -13.86 -7.65 0.59
N ALA A 28 -13.01 -6.65 0.80
CA ALA A 28 -12.01 -6.25 -0.18
C ALA A 28 -11.26 -7.53 -0.63
N PRO A 29 -10.92 -7.68 -1.92
CA PRO A 29 -10.21 -8.86 -2.41
C PRO A 29 -9.06 -9.18 -1.44
N GLN A 30 -8.95 -10.42 -0.96
CA GLN A 30 -7.84 -10.84 -0.09
C GLN A 30 -6.49 -10.87 -0.84
N GLY A 31 -6.36 -10.16 -1.97
CA GLY A 31 -5.16 -10.02 -2.77
C GLY A 31 -4.37 -8.77 -2.39
N GLY A 32 -3.06 -8.84 -2.58
CA GLY A 32 -2.21 -7.67 -2.51
C GLY A 32 -2.41 -6.74 -3.69
N PRO A 33 -1.60 -5.66 -3.79
CA PRO A 33 -1.52 -4.88 -5.02
C PRO A 33 -1.25 -5.80 -6.22
N ALA A 34 -1.69 -5.38 -7.42
CA ALA A 34 -1.75 -6.21 -8.62
C ALA A 34 -0.58 -7.21 -8.73
N ASP A 35 -0.91 -8.49 -8.96
CA ASP A 35 -0.01 -9.63 -9.07
C ASP A 35 0.65 -10.15 -7.77
N VAL A 36 0.56 -9.40 -6.65
CA VAL A 36 1.07 -9.85 -5.33
C VAL A 36 0.05 -10.77 -4.66
N GLY A 37 0.43 -12.04 -4.52
CA GLY A 37 -0.34 -13.06 -3.79
C GLY A 37 0.26 -13.39 -2.42
N LEU A 38 -0.44 -14.21 -1.64
CA LEU A 38 0.12 -14.80 -0.43
C LEU A 38 1.01 -16.00 -0.80
N LEU A 39 2.31 -15.93 -0.49
CA LEU A 39 3.26 -17.02 -0.77
C LEU A 39 3.36 -18.00 0.41
N PRO A 40 3.82 -19.24 0.18
CA PRO A 40 4.11 -20.18 1.26
C PRO A 40 5.09 -19.58 2.28
N GLY A 41 4.80 -19.77 3.58
CA GLY A 41 5.60 -19.22 4.67
C GLY A 41 5.25 -17.77 5.05
N ALA A 42 4.32 -17.14 4.33
CA ALA A 42 3.75 -15.84 4.69
C ALA A 42 2.36 -15.99 5.32
N GLU A 43 2.07 -15.14 6.30
CA GLU A 43 0.72 -14.93 6.83
C GLU A 43 0.28 -13.48 6.53
N LEU A 44 -0.99 -13.26 6.22
CA LEU A 44 -1.51 -11.92 6.02
C LEU A 44 -1.52 -11.14 7.35
N SER A 45 -0.97 -9.92 7.36
CA SER A 45 -1.01 -8.99 8.51
C SER A 45 -1.73 -7.70 8.10
N PRO A 46 -3.06 -7.63 8.26
CA PRO A 46 -3.85 -6.46 7.81
C PRO A 46 -3.49 -5.14 8.50
N ASP A 47 -2.93 -5.24 9.71
CA ASP A 47 -2.51 -4.10 10.52
C ASP A 47 -1.03 -3.73 10.33
N CYS A 48 -0.26 -4.52 9.58
CA CYS A 48 1.19 -4.38 9.43
C CYS A 48 1.92 -4.38 10.78
N GLY A 49 1.40 -5.11 11.77
CA GLY A 49 1.91 -5.12 13.15
C GLY A 49 1.72 -3.81 13.92
N GLY A 50 0.88 -2.89 13.42
CA GLY A 50 0.71 -1.55 13.98
C GLY A 50 1.95 -0.65 13.80
N LEU A 51 2.87 -1.02 12.91
CA LEU A 51 4.14 -0.34 12.70
C LEU A 51 4.07 0.66 11.55
N ASN A 52 4.93 1.68 11.59
CA ASN A 52 5.22 2.59 10.49
C ASN A 52 4.01 3.31 9.87
N ASN A 53 2.88 3.36 10.58
CA ASN A 53 1.61 3.92 10.10
C ASN A 53 1.14 3.25 8.79
N LEU A 54 1.39 1.96 8.60
CA LEU A 54 1.09 1.24 7.35
C LEU A 54 -0.30 0.59 7.32
N THR A 55 -1.01 0.52 8.44
CA THR A 55 -2.38 0.00 8.52
C THR A 55 -3.29 0.69 7.50
N GLY A 56 -3.88 -0.09 6.60
CA GLY A 56 -4.76 0.41 5.53
C GLY A 56 -4.04 1.20 4.41
N ARG A 57 -2.71 1.30 4.44
CA ARG A 57 -1.89 1.99 3.42
C ARG A 57 -1.02 1.03 2.62
N ALA A 58 -0.64 -0.09 3.22
CA ALA A 58 0.07 -1.16 2.57
C ALA A 58 -0.69 -2.47 2.76
N TRP A 59 -0.49 -3.39 1.83
CA TRP A 59 -0.82 -4.79 2.05
C TRP A 59 0.39 -5.46 2.67
N CYS A 60 0.26 -5.98 3.89
CA CYS A 60 1.40 -6.54 4.61
C CYS A 60 1.23 -8.03 4.83
N VAL A 61 2.36 -8.73 4.75
CA VAL A 61 2.50 -10.10 5.23
C VAL A 61 3.53 -10.15 6.33
N THR A 62 3.43 -11.19 7.15
CA THR A 62 4.31 -11.45 8.27
C THR A 62 4.90 -12.85 8.18
N ALA A 63 6.11 -12.99 8.71
CA ALA A 63 6.81 -14.23 8.96
C ALA A 63 7.75 -14.06 10.16
N GLN A 64 8.41 -15.13 10.59
CA GLN A 64 9.49 -15.01 11.58
C GLN A 64 10.62 -14.14 11.02
N LEU A 65 11.18 -13.26 11.85
CA LEU A 65 12.22 -12.30 11.47
C LEU A 65 13.44 -12.99 10.87
N GLY A 66 13.81 -14.16 11.40
CA GLY A 66 14.89 -14.98 10.85
C GLY A 66 14.62 -15.55 9.44
N GLN A 67 13.37 -15.49 8.97
CA GLN A 67 12.93 -15.98 7.65
C GLN A 67 12.53 -14.86 6.69
N ILE A 68 12.47 -13.60 7.15
CA ILE A 68 11.91 -12.50 6.36
C ILE A 68 12.71 -12.21 5.09
N GLY A 69 14.04 -12.40 5.12
CA GLY A 69 14.90 -12.24 3.96
C GLY A 69 14.61 -13.28 2.88
N ALA A 70 14.54 -14.56 3.25
CA ALA A 70 14.18 -15.63 2.33
C ALA A 70 12.77 -15.46 1.75
N LEU A 71 11.83 -14.94 2.55
CA LEU A 71 10.50 -14.60 2.06
C LEU A 71 10.54 -13.43 1.06
N ALA A 72 11.35 -12.40 1.31
CA ALA A 72 11.53 -11.28 0.37
C ALA A 72 12.09 -11.76 -0.97
N ASP A 73 13.09 -12.64 -0.94
CA ASP A 73 13.67 -13.25 -2.15
C ASP A 73 12.63 -14.06 -2.94
N ALA A 74 11.76 -14.81 -2.24
CA ALA A 74 10.68 -15.56 -2.86
C ALA A 74 9.65 -14.64 -3.55
N TYR A 75 9.32 -13.50 -2.94
CA TYR A 75 8.46 -12.48 -3.55
C TYR A 75 9.11 -11.82 -4.77
N ILE A 76 10.40 -11.52 -4.71
CA ILE A 76 11.14 -10.97 -5.86
C ILE A 76 11.09 -11.95 -7.04
N ALA A 77 11.38 -13.23 -6.79
CA ALA A 77 11.37 -14.26 -7.83
C ALA A 77 9.97 -14.46 -8.43
N ASP A 78 8.92 -14.54 -7.59
CA ASP A 78 7.54 -14.66 -8.04
C ASP A 78 7.11 -13.45 -8.91
N LEU A 79 7.46 -12.23 -8.49
CA LEU A 79 7.16 -11.01 -9.23
C LEU A 79 7.90 -10.93 -10.56
N GLU A 80 9.15 -11.41 -10.62
CA GLU A 80 9.92 -11.51 -11.86
C GLU A 80 9.20 -12.42 -12.88
N THR A 81 8.65 -13.57 -12.46
CA THR A 81 7.85 -14.44 -13.36
C THR A 81 6.61 -13.74 -13.93
N LYS A 82 6.15 -12.67 -13.27
CA LYS A 82 5.00 -11.86 -13.65
C LYS A 82 5.39 -10.56 -14.36
N ASN A 83 6.64 -10.46 -14.82
CA ASN A 83 7.24 -9.33 -15.53
C ASN A 83 7.38 -8.04 -14.70
N TRP A 84 7.40 -8.15 -13.38
CA TRP A 84 7.84 -7.06 -12.51
C TRP A 84 9.36 -7.09 -12.39
N LEU A 85 10.01 -5.97 -12.67
CA LEU A 85 11.46 -5.84 -12.68
C LEU A 85 11.91 -4.98 -11.49
N ALA A 86 12.87 -5.46 -10.71
CA ALA A 86 13.53 -4.62 -9.71
C ALA A 86 14.27 -3.48 -10.41
N ALA A 87 13.89 -2.24 -10.11
CA ALA A 87 14.39 -1.02 -10.76
C ALA A 87 15.18 -0.11 -9.81
N GLY A 88 15.26 -0.48 -8.54
CA GLY A 88 15.98 0.27 -7.51
C GLY A 88 15.51 -0.12 -6.11
N GLY A 89 16.01 0.60 -5.12
CA GLY A 89 15.77 0.26 -3.72
C GLY A 89 16.85 0.79 -2.79
N ASP A 90 16.71 0.45 -1.52
CA ASP A 90 17.77 0.48 -0.51
C ASP A 90 17.75 -0.84 0.27
N ASP A 91 18.58 -0.95 1.30
CA ASP A 91 18.81 -2.22 2.01
C ASP A 91 17.54 -2.96 2.46
N ASN A 92 16.46 -2.21 2.77
CA ASN A 92 15.20 -2.79 3.24
C ASN A 92 14.02 -2.56 2.29
N ARG A 93 14.25 -1.95 1.10
CA ARG A 93 13.17 -1.64 0.15
C ARG A 93 13.57 -2.02 -1.26
N VAL A 94 12.67 -2.69 -1.97
CA VAL A 94 12.78 -2.92 -3.41
C VAL A 94 11.67 -2.17 -4.12
N VAL A 95 12.02 -1.44 -5.18
CA VAL A 95 11.09 -0.80 -6.10
C VAL A 95 11.03 -1.64 -7.37
N PHE A 96 9.82 -2.07 -7.72
CA PHE A 96 9.52 -2.81 -8.92
C PHE A 96 8.83 -1.92 -9.96
N ILE A 97 9.11 -2.20 -11.22
CA ILE A 97 8.39 -1.63 -12.36
C ILE A 97 7.84 -2.73 -13.25
N LYS A 98 6.69 -2.47 -13.87
CA LYS A 98 6.14 -3.32 -14.95
C LYS A 98 5.82 -2.45 -16.14
N ARG A 99 6.45 -2.75 -17.29
CA ARG A 99 6.28 -1.96 -18.52
C ARG A 99 4.87 -2.19 -19.08
N ARG A 100 4.20 -1.11 -19.46
CA ARG A 100 2.89 -1.15 -20.12
C ARG A 100 3.06 -1.22 -21.64
N GLU A 101 2.18 -1.95 -22.32
CA GLU A 101 2.24 -2.09 -23.79
C GLU A 101 2.11 -0.74 -24.52
N ALA A 102 1.26 0.15 -24.00
CA ALA A 102 1.06 1.51 -24.53
C ALA A 102 2.18 2.50 -24.17
N GLY A 103 3.27 2.03 -23.53
CA GLY A 103 4.34 2.86 -23.00
C GLY A 103 4.12 3.28 -21.54
N GLY A 104 5.22 3.67 -20.89
CA GLY A 104 5.26 3.94 -19.45
C GLY A 104 5.30 2.67 -18.59
N CYS A 105 5.31 2.83 -17.27
CA CYS A 105 5.40 1.72 -16.33
C CYS A 105 4.50 1.90 -15.12
N ASP A 106 3.96 0.79 -14.63
CA ASP A 106 3.40 0.68 -13.30
C ASP A 106 4.54 0.56 -12.28
N GLY A 107 4.33 1.08 -11.08
CA GLY A 107 5.30 1.02 -9.99
C GLY A 107 4.73 0.34 -8.75
N MET A 108 5.58 -0.40 -8.05
CA MET A 108 5.27 -1.00 -6.77
C MET A 108 6.50 -1.00 -5.88
N GLN A 109 6.33 -0.87 -4.58
CA GLN A 109 7.39 -1.07 -3.61
C GLN A 109 7.07 -2.23 -2.68
N MET A 110 8.11 -2.99 -2.31
CA MET A 110 8.14 -3.90 -1.18
C MET A 110 9.11 -3.36 -0.15
N VAL A 111 8.71 -3.28 1.11
CA VAL A 111 9.58 -2.86 2.21
C VAL A 111 9.58 -3.91 3.31
N ALA A 112 10.77 -4.32 3.75
CA ALA A 112 10.97 -5.17 4.91
C ALA A 112 11.11 -4.31 6.18
N PHE A 113 10.45 -4.70 7.25
CA PHE A 113 10.55 -4.01 8.53
C PHE A 113 10.20 -4.93 9.70
N TYR A 114 10.56 -4.50 10.91
CA TYR A 114 10.21 -5.17 12.16
C TYR A 114 10.12 -4.13 13.28
N ASP A 115 9.68 -4.56 14.46
CA ASP A 115 9.59 -3.70 15.64
C ASP A 115 10.99 -3.47 16.24
N THR A 116 11.61 -2.36 15.88
CA THR A 116 12.95 -1.97 16.37
C THR A 116 12.95 -1.50 17.82
N THR A 117 11.79 -1.40 18.48
CA THR A 117 11.72 -1.12 19.93
C THR A 117 12.04 -2.35 20.77
N LYS A 118 12.09 -3.53 20.13
CA LYS A 118 12.44 -4.81 20.76
C LYS A 118 13.84 -5.26 20.34
N THR A 119 14.50 -6.01 21.21
CA THR A 119 15.74 -6.71 20.87
C THR A 119 15.44 -7.73 19.76
N ALA A 120 16.12 -7.58 18.62
CA ALA A 120 15.88 -8.44 17.47
C ALA A 120 16.32 -9.89 17.76
N VAL A 121 15.37 -10.82 17.68
CA VAL A 121 15.61 -12.27 17.72
C VAL A 121 14.80 -12.94 16.60
N ALA A 122 15.24 -14.12 16.15
CA ALA A 122 14.74 -14.76 14.94
C ALA A 122 13.22 -15.06 14.99
N GLU A 123 12.69 -15.28 16.18
CA GLU A 123 11.32 -15.67 16.47
C GLU A 123 10.35 -14.47 16.49
N LEU A 124 10.86 -13.24 16.54
CA LEU A 124 9.99 -12.06 16.46
C LEU A 124 9.34 -11.96 15.08
N PRO A 125 8.17 -11.30 14.96
CA PRO A 125 7.59 -11.01 13.65
C PRO A 125 8.46 -10.04 12.85
N GLY A 126 8.76 -10.42 11.61
CA GLY A 126 9.19 -9.52 10.53
C GLY A 126 8.05 -9.35 9.52
N TYR A 127 8.02 -8.23 8.84
CA TYR A 127 6.94 -7.86 7.93
C TYR A 127 7.48 -7.47 6.56
N LEU A 128 6.75 -7.82 5.51
CA LEU A 128 6.89 -7.26 4.18
C LEU A 128 5.65 -6.45 3.84
N GLY A 129 5.81 -5.16 3.58
CA GLY A 129 4.74 -4.26 3.17
C GLY A 129 4.80 -3.96 1.68
N PHE A 130 3.68 -4.10 0.99
CA PHE A 130 3.54 -3.85 -0.44
C PHE A 130 2.60 -2.66 -0.69
N ALA A 131 3.02 -1.75 -1.56
CA ALA A 131 2.21 -0.62 -1.99
C ALA A 131 2.49 -0.24 -3.45
N THR A 132 1.45 0.08 -4.20
CA THR A 132 1.60 0.64 -5.55
C THR A 132 2.13 2.07 -5.48
N ILE A 133 3.07 2.41 -6.36
CA ILE A 133 3.55 3.77 -6.53
C ILE A 133 2.68 4.44 -7.62
N PRO A 134 1.97 5.53 -7.29
CA PRO A 134 1.07 6.16 -8.26
C PRO A 134 1.85 6.87 -9.38
N GLY A 135 1.30 6.80 -10.60
CA GLY A 135 1.83 7.50 -11.78
C GLY A 135 2.71 6.63 -12.68
N ASP A 136 3.29 7.25 -13.72
CA ASP A 136 4.25 6.60 -14.61
C ASP A 136 5.66 6.69 -14.04
N VAL A 137 6.11 5.63 -13.38
CA VAL A 137 7.42 5.58 -12.72
C VAL A 137 8.60 5.57 -13.71
N CYS A 138 8.37 5.17 -14.97
CA CYS A 138 9.41 5.20 -16.00
C CYS A 138 9.63 6.61 -16.57
N ALA A 139 8.62 7.49 -16.54
CA ALA A 139 8.75 8.88 -16.97
C ALA A 139 9.66 9.69 -16.03
N ALA A 140 9.61 9.42 -14.72
CA ALA A 140 10.46 10.09 -13.73
C ALA A 140 11.96 9.76 -13.92
N SER A 141 12.29 8.55 -14.38
CA SER A 141 13.67 8.13 -14.65
C SER A 141 14.24 8.75 -15.95
N ALA A 142 13.40 8.92 -16.97
CA ALA A 142 13.79 9.58 -18.23
C ALA A 142 14.17 11.07 -18.04
N ALA A 143 13.53 11.77 -17.10
CA ALA A 143 13.81 13.17 -16.79
C ALA A 143 15.15 13.39 -16.04
N ALA A 144 15.75 12.34 -15.49
CA ALA A 144 17.00 12.43 -14.72
C ALA A 144 18.27 12.36 -15.59
N THR A 145 18.14 12.24 -16.92
CA THR A 145 19.30 12.29 -17.83
C THR A 145 19.94 13.68 -17.75
N PRO A 146 21.19 13.85 -17.26
CA PRO A 146 21.86 15.14 -17.29
C PRO A 146 22.00 15.62 -18.74
N PRO A 147 21.89 16.93 -19.03
CA PRO A 147 22.19 17.42 -20.36
C PRO A 147 23.63 17.01 -20.71
N ALA A 148 23.80 16.37 -21.88
CA ALA A 148 25.10 16.01 -22.40
C ALA A 148 26.01 17.24 -22.36
N ALA A 149 27.18 17.11 -21.71
CA ALA A 149 28.19 18.16 -21.71
C ALA A 149 28.53 18.51 -23.16
N ALA A 150 28.17 19.72 -23.59
CA ALA A 150 28.55 20.26 -24.88
C ALA A 150 30.08 20.25 -24.94
N GLY A 151 30.64 19.41 -25.82
CA GLY A 151 32.07 19.36 -26.08
C GLY A 151 32.57 20.75 -26.45
N SER A 152 33.61 21.22 -25.75
CA SER A 152 34.33 22.42 -26.14
C SER A 152 35.09 22.14 -27.45
N PRO A 153 34.99 22.98 -28.48
CA PRO A 153 35.89 22.86 -29.63
C PRO A 153 37.29 23.29 -29.18
N GLN A 154 38.26 22.38 -29.35
CA GLN A 154 39.68 22.71 -29.29
C GLN A 154 40.03 23.67 -30.44
N GLN A 155 40.62 24.81 -30.11
CA GLN A 155 41.44 25.66 -30.98
C GLN A 155 42.70 26.02 -30.20
#